data_AF-A0AAQ0QB84-F1
#
_entry.id   AF-A0AAQ0QB84-F1
#
_cell.length_a   1.000
_cell.length_b   1.000
_cell.length_c   1.000
_cell.angle_alpha   90.00
_cell.angle_beta   90.00
_cell.angle_gamma   90.00
#
_symmetry.space_group_name_H-M   'P 1'
#
loop_
_entity.id
_entity.type
_entity.pdbx_description
1 polymer ?
#
loop_
_entity_poly.entity_id
_entity_poly.type
_entity_poly.pdbx_seq_one_letter_code
_entity_poly.pdbx_strand_id
1 'polypeptide(L)'
;MLKLCREDIAVRKKLIHGIGTHDTNDSDDWELKLTLNDNNQIEKTGQNIKLILLNDPKLSKVHFDRFTKRDITQCPDFCNERDNRIDDESVGKICLYFENQYGLQLSQPRILEMLKTTSKERGFNPVQNFIMSDSWDYVERIDTVVIRYLGAEDTPLTRAQTRKWMIGAVARAFAPGCKFDHILTFTGPQGVGKSTFLSIIAGEWFSDSFSFAHDDKTKIEDITGAWIVEISELNGMKRAHDAEAAKAFLSRVRDDVRPAYARKSESIPRSNVFAATTNETEFLQSCNGNRRWWIIPIKGNGEVMDWIDALKSEVSQLWAEARHYYTLNEPLYLSSELEDAANQRQAEYTTAAGDELLEEIEAFLNRPVPTAYAGWPLSRRLQWQQWAVDSSSYLDDQYKQIGTEPLLIVSPKMIKRELPNDTIRTSYRYSSQYINSLMEHISGWERSEKEKLPGMHPDYCGADGRVKRPWVRCNIPVNPSILNFSQNEDAPF
;
A
#
# COMPACT_ATOMS: atom_id res chain seq x y z
N MET A 1 35.78 32.85 -46.32
CA MET A 1 36.16 33.71 -45.17
C MET A 1 34.95 34.00 -44.27
N LEU A 2 33.89 34.65 -44.76
CA LEU A 2 32.64 34.90 -43.98
C LEU A 2 31.92 33.64 -43.43
N LYS A 3 32.07 32.48 -44.10
CA LYS A 3 31.57 31.18 -43.60
C LYS A 3 32.41 30.61 -42.44
N LEU A 4 33.74 30.74 -42.51
CA LEU A 4 34.67 30.33 -41.45
C LEU A 4 34.58 31.25 -40.22
N CYS A 5 34.29 32.54 -40.41
CA CYS A 5 34.07 33.47 -39.31
C CYS A 5 32.74 33.26 -38.55
N ARG A 6 31.79 32.48 -39.11
CA ARG A 6 30.53 32.15 -38.44
C ARG A 6 30.64 30.95 -37.48
N GLU A 7 31.68 30.14 -37.61
CA GLU A 7 31.85 28.89 -36.85
C GLU A 7 32.72 29.08 -35.59
N ASP A 8 33.56 30.12 -35.55
CA ASP A 8 34.42 30.40 -34.40
C ASP A 8 33.80 31.45 -33.47
N ILE A 9 33.38 31.01 -32.27
CA ILE A 9 32.75 31.81 -31.22
C ILE A 9 33.62 33.04 -30.86
N ALA A 10 34.95 32.90 -30.85
CA ALA A 10 35.86 34.00 -30.53
C ALA A 10 35.93 35.04 -31.67
N VAL A 11 35.81 34.60 -32.92
CA VAL A 11 35.74 35.47 -34.11
C VAL A 11 34.40 36.21 -34.18
N ARG A 12 33.30 35.54 -33.85
CA ARG A 12 31.95 36.10 -33.82
C ARG A 12 31.82 37.24 -32.81
N LYS A 13 32.39 37.08 -31.60
CA LYS A 13 32.41 38.13 -30.56
C LYS A 13 33.28 39.33 -30.95
N LYS A 14 34.44 39.10 -31.61
CA LYS A 14 35.30 40.19 -32.14
C LYS A 14 34.62 40.99 -33.25
N LEU A 15 33.85 40.35 -34.13
CA LEU A 15 33.09 41.00 -35.21
C LEU A 15 32.01 41.95 -34.67
N ILE A 16 31.34 41.58 -33.57
CA ILE A 16 30.28 42.40 -32.97
C ILE A 16 30.85 43.49 -32.06
N HIS A 17 31.93 43.25 -31.30
CA HIS A 17 32.57 44.33 -30.51
C HIS A 17 33.21 45.43 -31.37
N GLY A 18 33.53 45.14 -32.65
CA GLY A 18 34.04 46.14 -33.61
C GLY A 18 32.96 46.94 -34.34
N ILE A 19 31.69 46.50 -34.29
CA ILE A 19 30.55 47.16 -34.95
C ILE A 19 29.61 47.59 -33.83
N GLY A 20 29.62 48.90 -33.52
CA GLY A 20 28.80 49.49 -32.46
C GLY A 20 27.37 48.93 -32.45
N THR A 21 26.96 48.52 -31.26
CA THR A 21 25.61 48.11 -30.82
C THR A 21 24.51 48.34 -31.86
N HIS A 22 24.20 47.30 -32.63
CA HIS A 22 22.88 47.17 -33.23
C HIS A 22 22.07 46.21 -32.36
N ASP A 23 21.01 46.74 -31.75
CA ASP A 23 19.94 46.02 -31.09
C ASP A 23 19.32 45.01 -32.08
N THR A 24 19.76 43.78 -32.03
CA THR A 24 18.97 42.64 -32.49
C THR A 24 18.42 41.95 -31.26
N ASN A 25 17.15 42.22 -30.99
CA ASN A 25 16.30 41.61 -29.96
C ASN A 25 16.00 40.13 -30.27
N ASP A 26 17.04 39.31 -30.47
CA ASP A 26 16.91 37.86 -30.50
C ASP A 26 17.46 37.29 -29.19
N SER A 27 16.67 36.44 -28.54
CA SER A 27 17.06 35.69 -27.33
C SER A 27 18.23 34.72 -27.53
N ASP A 28 18.80 34.66 -28.74
CA ASP A 28 19.42 33.45 -29.28
C ASP A 28 20.95 33.41 -29.27
N ASP A 29 21.67 34.48 -28.89
CA ASP A 29 23.15 34.44 -28.89
C ASP A 29 23.73 34.30 -27.47
N TRP A 30 23.36 33.20 -26.80
CA TRP A 30 23.87 32.85 -25.47
C TRP A 30 25.39 32.66 -25.44
N GLU A 31 25.99 32.32 -26.59
CA GLU A 31 27.44 32.16 -26.77
C GLU A 31 28.18 33.48 -26.50
N LEU A 32 27.56 34.64 -26.81
CA LEU A 32 28.16 35.95 -26.54
C LEU A 32 28.30 36.25 -25.04
N LYS A 33 27.50 35.59 -24.20
CA LYS A 33 27.54 35.73 -22.74
C LYS A 33 28.67 34.94 -22.09
N LEU A 34 29.39 34.09 -22.83
CA LEU A 34 30.54 33.36 -22.32
C LEU A 34 31.71 34.30 -22.03
N THR A 35 32.34 34.14 -20.87
CA THR A 35 33.55 34.87 -20.50
C THR A 35 34.78 34.23 -21.13
N LEU A 36 35.72 35.07 -21.59
CA LEU A 36 36.96 34.63 -22.22
C LEU A 36 38.15 35.09 -21.38
N ASN A 37 39.22 34.30 -21.35
CA ASN A 37 40.47 34.68 -20.71
C ASN A 37 41.29 35.64 -21.59
N ASP A 38 42.43 36.10 -21.08
CA ASP A 38 43.36 36.99 -21.79
C ASP A 38 43.85 36.42 -23.13
N ASN A 39 43.79 35.09 -23.30
CA ASN A 39 44.14 34.38 -24.54
C ASN A 39 42.95 34.20 -25.50
N ASN A 40 41.81 34.86 -25.26
CA ASN A 40 40.55 34.71 -26.00
C ASN A 40 39.95 33.29 -26.01
N GLN A 41 40.30 32.45 -25.03
CA GLN A 41 39.70 31.12 -24.85
C GLN A 41 38.58 31.19 -23.81
N ILE A 42 37.58 30.31 -23.94
CA ILE A 42 36.47 30.24 -22.96
C ILE A 42 37.04 29.92 -21.58
N GLU A 43 36.69 30.73 -20.58
CA GLU A 43 37.15 30.49 -19.23
C GLU A 43 36.48 29.26 -18.63
N LYS A 44 37.25 28.47 -17.88
CA LYS A 44 36.76 27.30 -17.13
C LYS A 44 36.04 27.71 -15.83
N THR A 45 35.04 28.58 -15.95
CA THR A 45 34.22 29.03 -14.83
C THR A 45 32.95 28.19 -14.70
N GLY A 46 32.40 28.06 -13.49
CA GLY A 46 31.10 27.40 -13.29
C GLY A 46 29.97 28.07 -14.06
N GLN A 47 30.03 29.40 -14.24
CA GLN A 47 29.03 30.16 -14.97
C GLN A 47 29.04 29.82 -16.47
N ASN A 48 30.21 29.73 -17.10
CA ASN A 48 30.32 29.32 -18.50
C ASN A 48 29.84 27.87 -18.68
N ILE A 49 30.25 26.95 -17.80
CA ILE A 49 29.79 25.55 -17.87
C ILE A 49 28.27 25.47 -17.72
N LYS A 50 27.68 26.23 -16.79
CA LYS A 50 26.22 26.32 -16.63
C LYS A 50 25.54 26.86 -17.89
N LEU A 51 26.06 27.94 -18.47
CA LEU A 51 25.51 28.52 -19.70
C LEU A 51 25.54 27.50 -20.85
N ILE A 52 26.67 26.81 -21.04
CA ILE A 52 26.80 25.76 -22.06
C ILE A 52 25.82 24.62 -21.81
N LEU A 53 25.75 24.08 -20.59
CA LEU A 53 24.84 22.98 -20.25
C LEU A 53 23.37 23.31 -20.52
N LEU A 54 22.96 24.56 -20.30
CA LEU A 54 21.56 24.97 -20.42
C LEU A 54 21.15 25.35 -21.85
N ASN A 55 22.09 25.73 -22.72
CA ASN A 55 21.76 26.33 -24.01
C ASN A 55 22.37 25.60 -25.22
N ASP A 56 23.42 24.78 -25.04
CA ASP A 56 23.97 24.01 -26.16
C ASP A 56 22.93 23.01 -26.71
N PRO A 57 22.78 22.87 -28.04
CA PRO A 57 21.72 22.03 -28.64
C PRO A 57 21.76 20.55 -28.26
N LYS A 58 22.91 20.00 -27.83
CA LYS A 58 23.04 18.61 -27.38
C LYS A 58 22.92 18.50 -25.87
N LEU A 59 23.61 19.37 -25.12
CA LEU A 59 23.65 19.33 -23.65
C LEU A 59 22.36 19.81 -23.00
N SER A 60 21.63 20.73 -23.64
CA SER A 60 20.29 21.16 -23.17
C SER A 60 19.26 20.03 -23.17
N LYS A 61 19.52 18.94 -23.91
CA LYS A 61 18.71 17.71 -23.92
C LYS A 61 18.98 16.78 -22.73
N VAL A 62 19.95 17.13 -21.88
CA VAL A 62 20.17 16.45 -20.60
C VAL A 62 19.19 17.04 -19.59
N HIS A 63 18.21 16.26 -19.20
CA HIS A 63 17.15 16.67 -18.29
C HIS A 63 17.26 15.99 -16.94
N PHE A 64 16.79 16.66 -15.89
CA PHE A 64 16.70 16.06 -14.57
C PHE A 64 15.28 15.56 -14.33
N ASP A 65 15.11 14.24 -14.21
CA ASP A 65 13.85 13.64 -13.84
C ASP A 65 13.59 13.84 -12.34
N ARG A 66 12.66 14.73 -12.02
CA ARG A 66 12.28 15.06 -10.64
C ARG A 66 11.56 13.92 -9.94
N PHE A 67 11.02 12.94 -10.68
CA PHE A 67 10.32 11.79 -10.13
C PHE A 67 11.30 10.69 -9.73
N THR A 68 12.16 10.26 -10.65
CA THR A 68 13.16 9.21 -10.38
C THR A 68 14.44 9.75 -9.70
N LYS A 69 14.61 11.07 -9.62
CA LYS A 69 15.80 11.77 -9.09
C LYS A 69 17.08 11.47 -9.86
N ARG A 70 16.97 11.22 -11.16
CA ARG A 70 18.10 10.87 -12.04
C ARG A 70 18.20 11.84 -13.21
N ASP A 71 19.41 12.06 -13.68
CA ASP A 71 19.64 12.75 -14.95
C ASP A 71 19.44 11.76 -16.11
N ILE A 72 18.74 12.19 -17.14
CA ILE A 72 18.53 11.44 -18.39
C ILE A 72 18.84 12.33 -19.59
N THR A 73 19.06 11.76 -20.76
CA THR A 73 19.35 12.51 -21.99
C THR A 73 18.47 12.06 -23.14
N GLN A 74 18.05 13.02 -23.98
CA GLN A 74 17.43 12.73 -25.28
C GLN A 74 18.44 12.86 -26.43
N CYS A 75 19.71 13.09 -26.12
CA CYS A 75 20.79 13.13 -27.09
C CYS A 75 21.45 11.75 -27.21
N PRO A 76 21.40 11.10 -28.40
CA PRO A 76 22.02 9.79 -28.61
C PRO A 76 23.52 9.74 -28.29
N ASP A 77 24.23 10.86 -28.53
CA ASP A 77 25.67 10.97 -28.28
C ASP A 77 26.04 10.85 -26.78
N PHE A 78 25.07 11.07 -25.89
CA PHE A 78 25.28 11.02 -24.44
C PHE A 78 24.55 9.85 -23.77
N CYS A 79 23.80 9.03 -24.52
CA CYS A 79 23.21 7.81 -23.98
C CYS A 79 24.30 6.80 -23.61
N ASN A 80 24.07 5.98 -22.60
CA ASN A 80 24.90 4.81 -22.32
C ASN A 80 24.46 3.63 -23.21
N GLU A 81 25.14 2.49 -23.13
CA GLU A 81 24.80 1.31 -23.96
C GLU A 81 23.42 0.69 -23.62
N ARG A 82 22.94 0.86 -22.39
CA ARG A 82 21.74 0.19 -21.86
C ARG A 82 20.48 1.03 -22.06
N ASP A 83 20.55 2.31 -21.72
CA ASP A 83 19.42 3.23 -21.68
C ASP A 83 19.86 4.69 -21.84
N ASN A 84 18.91 5.61 -21.62
CA ASN A 84 19.11 7.05 -21.73
C ASN A 84 19.52 7.73 -20.42
N ARG A 85 19.87 6.98 -19.37
CA ARG A 85 20.27 7.54 -18.08
C ARG A 85 21.70 8.04 -18.14
N ILE A 86 21.97 9.14 -17.45
CA ILE A 86 23.33 9.65 -17.31
C ILE A 86 24.04 8.87 -16.19
N ASP A 87 25.01 8.04 -16.60
CA ASP A 87 25.93 7.32 -15.75
C ASP A 87 27.39 7.74 -16.01
N ASP A 88 28.37 7.03 -15.44
CA ASP A 88 29.80 7.37 -15.58
C ASP A 88 30.27 7.36 -17.05
N GLU A 89 29.73 6.45 -17.87
CA GLU A 89 30.02 6.39 -19.31
C GLU A 89 29.50 7.67 -20.01
N SER A 90 28.25 8.03 -19.72
CA SER A 90 27.58 9.21 -20.26
C SER A 90 28.31 10.50 -19.86
N VAL A 91 28.74 10.61 -18.61
CA VAL A 91 29.53 11.74 -18.10
C VAL A 91 30.89 11.82 -18.80
N GLY A 92 31.53 10.68 -19.09
CA GLY A 92 32.74 10.61 -19.90
C GLY A 92 32.53 11.17 -21.32
N LYS A 93 31.43 10.80 -21.98
CA LYS A 93 31.05 11.34 -23.30
C LYS A 93 30.82 12.85 -23.26
N ILE A 94 30.15 13.36 -22.22
CA ILE A 94 29.94 14.79 -22.00
C ILE A 94 31.29 15.52 -21.81
N CYS A 95 32.21 14.97 -21.01
CA CYS A 95 33.56 15.53 -20.84
C CYS A 95 34.29 15.68 -22.18
N LEU A 96 34.28 14.63 -23.02
CA LEU A 96 34.90 14.68 -24.35
C LEU A 96 34.22 15.71 -25.28
N TYR A 97 32.90 15.86 -25.18
CA TYR A 97 32.18 16.88 -25.94
C TYR A 97 32.59 18.31 -25.53
N PHE A 98 32.71 18.57 -24.22
CA PHE A 98 33.20 19.86 -23.71
C PHE A 98 34.62 20.17 -24.19
N GLU A 99 35.51 19.17 -24.21
CA GLU A 99 36.87 19.33 -24.71
C GLU A 99 36.88 19.64 -26.21
N ASN A 100 36.16 18.85 -27.01
CA ASN A 100 36.18 18.96 -28.46
C ASN A 100 35.48 20.21 -29.00
N GLN A 101 34.35 20.63 -28.41
CA GLN A 101 33.56 21.76 -28.92
C GLN A 101 33.96 23.10 -28.30
N TYR A 102 34.38 23.10 -27.03
CA TYR A 102 34.62 24.33 -26.27
C TYR A 102 36.07 24.49 -25.79
N GLY A 103 36.94 23.51 -26.03
CA GLY A 103 38.32 23.52 -25.51
C GLY A 103 38.39 23.41 -23.99
N LEU A 104 37.30 22.98 -23.34
CA LEU A 104 37.20 22.92 -21.88
C LEU A 104 37.45 21.50 -21.38
N GLN A 105 38.66 21.24 -20.89
CA GLN A 105 38.97 19.98 -20.22
C GLN A 105 38.35 19.94 -18.82
N LEU A 106 37.23 19.22 -18.67
CA LEU A 106 36.49 19.10 -17.41
C LEU A 106 36.65 17.69 -16.83
N SER A 107 36.80 17.58 -15.51
CA SER A 107 36.80 16.29 -14.83
C SER A 107 35.36 15.79 -14.65
N GLN A 108 35.15 14.46 -14.63
CA GLN A 108 33.83 13.88 -14.41
C GLN A 108 33.13 14.37 -13.12
N PRO A 109 33.83 14.50 -11.97
CA PRO A 109 33.22 15.07 -10.77
C PRO A 109 32.71 16.50 -10.95
N ARG A 110 33.39 17.30 -11.79
CA ARG A 110 32.97 18.67 -12.10
C ARG A 110 31.70 18.68 -12.93
N ILE A 111 31.57 17.78 -13.91
CA ILE A 111 30.32 17.64 -14.69
C ILE A 111 29.18 17.21 -13.78
N LEU A 112 29.37 16.19 -12.93
CA LEU A 112 28.35 15.73 -11.98
C LEU A 112 27.91 16.84 -11.02
N GLU A 113 28.84 17.65 -10.51
CA GLU A 113 28.54 18.83 -9.70
C GLU A 113 27.69 19.86 -10.48
N MET A 114 28.07 20.13 -11.74
CA MET A 114 27.36 21.08 -12.59
C MET A 114 25.97 20.58 -12.99
N LEU A 115 25.79 19.29 -13.25
CA LEU A 115 24.48 18.67 -13.48
C LEU A 115 23.59 18.82 -12.23
N LYS A 116 24.11 18.50 -11.04
CA LYS A 116 23.37 18.66 -9.78
C LYS A 116 22.95 20.11 -9.53
N THR A 117 23.83 21.07 -9.76
CA THR A 117 23.56 22.50 -9.53
C THR A 117 22.61 23.13 -10.56
N THR A 118 22.44 22.50 -11.73
CA THR A 118 21.52 22.94 -12.81
C THR A 118 20.24 22.10 -12.90
N SER A 119 20.04 21.16 -11.97
CA SER A 119 18.89 20.24 -11.94
C SER A 119 17.55 20.95 -11.84
N LYS A 120 17.49 22.14 -11.23
CA LYS A 120 16.26 22.91 -11.09
C LYS A 120 15.78 23.43 -12.45
N GLU A 121 16.70 23.99 -13.23
CA GLU A 121 16.46 24.57 -14.56
C GLU A 121 16.15 23.49 -15.60
N ARG A 122 16.85 22.34 -15.52
CA ARG A 122 16.67 21.21 -16.45
C ARG A 122 15.59 20.21 -16.00
N GLY A 123 14.91 20.52 -14.90
CA GLY A 123 14.06 19.56 -14.19
C GLY A 123 12.66 19.45 -14.77
N PHE A 124 12.20 18.23 -15.01
CA PHE A 124 10.83 17.91 -15.42
C PHE A 124 10.27 16.76 -14.56
N ASN A 125 8.95 16.54 -14.58
CA ASN A 125 8.34 15.40 -13.90
C ASN A 125 7.56 14.56 -14.93
N PRO A 126 8.04 13.36 -15.30
CA PRO A 126 7.42 12.55 -16.33
C PRO A 126 6.00 12.10 -15.98
N VAL A 127 5.75 11.75 -14.71
CA VAL A 127 4.41 11.36 -14.23
C VAL A 127 3.45 12.53 -14.33
N GLN A 128 3.85 13.74 -13.91
CA GLN A 128 3.01 14.93 -14.08
C GLN A 128 2.74 15.19 -15.56
N ASN A 129 3.75 15.13 -16.42
CA ASN A 129 3.60 15.34 -17.85
C ASN A 129 2.64 14.32 -18.48
N PHE A 130 2.71 13.06 -18.06
CA PHE A 130 1.80 12.00 -18.49
C PHE A 130 0.36 12.27 -18.04
N ILE A 131 0.14 12.62 -16.77
CA ILE A 131 -1.22 12.96 -16.29
C ILE A 131 -1.76 14.23 -17.00
N MET A 132 -0.87 15.11 -17.45
CA MET A 132 -1.23 16.33 -18.19
C MET A 132 -1.30 16.15 -19.71
N SER A 133 -0.95 14.99 -20.26
CA SER A 133 -0.86 14.81 -21.71
C SER A 133 -2.21 14.87 -22.40
N ASP A 134 -3.27 14.47 -21.69
CA ASP A 134 -4.65 14.49 -22.17
C ASP A 134 -5.56 15.36 -21.28
N SER A 135 -6.62 15.86 -21.92
CA SER A 135 -7.72 16.53 -21.23
C SER A 135 -8.87 15.55 -21.04
N TRP A 136 -9.52 15.62 -19.88
CA TRP A 136 -10.67 14.76 -19.58
C TRP A 136 -11.80 15.03 -20.57
N ASP A 137 -12.34 13.97 -21.15
CA ASP A 137 -13.43 14.00 -22.12
C ASP A 137 -14.84 14.06 -21.49
N TYR A 138 -14.92 14.27 -20.18
CA TYR A 138 -16.17 14.33 -19.40
C TYR A 138 -16.95 13.02 -19.32
N VAL A 139 -16.33 11.89 -19.69
CA VAL A 139 -16.92 10.56 -19.48
C VAL A 139 -16.38 9.97 -18.18
N GLU A 140 -17.28 9.65 -17.26
CA GLU A 140 -16.94 9.06 -15.97
C GLU A 140 -16.52 7.59 -16.12
N ARG A 141 -15.29 7.25 -15.74
CA ARG A 141 -14.71 5.91 -15.89
C ARG A 141 -14.05 5.39 -14.62
N ILE A 142 -13.40 6.23 -13.83
CA ILE A 142 -12.59 5.78 -12.67
C ILE A 142 -13.43 5.06 -11.60
N ASP A 143 -14.72 5.38 -11.46
CA ASP A 143 -15.63 4.68 -10.53
C ASP A 143 -15.86 3.22 -10.90
N THR A 144 -15.87 2.93 -12.20
CA THR A 144 -16.25 1.62 -12.71
C THR A 144 -15.08 0.83 -13.25
N VAL A 145 -13.87 1.40 -13.29
CA VAL A 145 -12.72 0.77 -13.94
C VAL A 145 -12.42 -0.62 -13.35
N VAL A 146 -12.39 -0.78 -12.03
CA VAL A 146 -12.14 -2.10 -11.40
C VAL A 146 -13.34 -3.04 -11.54
N ILE A 147 -14.56 -2.50 -11.71
CA ILE A 147 -15.77 -3.29 -11.95
C ILE A 147 -15.72 -3.86 -13.38
N ARG A 148 -15.46 -3.00 -14.37
CA ARG A 148 -15.40 -3.35 -15.79
C ARG A 148 -14.26 -4.32 -16.11
N TYR A 149 -13.07 -4.10 -15.57
CA TYR A 149 -11.88 -4.87 -15.97
C TYR A 149 -11.57 -6.05 -15.05
N LEU A 150 -11.87 -5.95 -13.74
CA LEU A 150 -11.56 -7.00 -12.77
C LEU A 150 -12.81 -7.76 -12.29
N GLY A 151 -14.02 -7.29 -12.58
CA GLY A 151 -15.25 -7.96 -12.13
C GLY A 151 -15.49 -7.78 -10.62
N ALA A 152 -15.08 -6.63 -10.07
CA ALA A 152 -15.45 -6.23 -8.72
C ALA A 152 -16.97 -6.04 -8.61
N GLU A 153 -17.52 -6.19 -7.40
CA GLU A 153 -18.94 -5.89 -7.17
C GLU A 153 -19.20 -4.38 -7.27
N ASP A 154 -20.28 -4.03 -7.98
CA ASP A 154 -20.72 -2.64 -8.12
C ASP A 154 -21.42 -2.17 -6.84
N THR A 155 -20.62 -1.58 -5.94
CA THR A 155 -21.10 -0.98 -4.69
C THR A 155 -20.61 0.45 -4.58
N PRO A 156 -21.33 1.33 -3.84
CA PRO A 156 -20.86 2.69 -3.56
C PRO A 156 -19.46 2.71 -2.93
N LEU A 157 -19.14 1.72 -2.09
CA LEU A 157 -17.83 1.57 -1.47
C LEU A 157 -16.73 1.27 -2.49
N THR A 158 -16.96 0.32 -3.40
CA THR A 158 -16.02 -0.03 -4.48
C THR A 158 -15.69 1.20 -5.32
N ARG A 159 -16.73 1.89 -5.82
CA ARG A 159 -16.57 3.08 -6.67
C ARG A 159 -15.77 4.17 -5.95
N ALA A 160 -16.13 4.47 -4.70
CA ALA A 160 -15.48 5.50 -3.90
C ALA A 160 -14.01 5.17 -3.57
N GLN A 161 -13.70 3.93 -3.20
CA GLN A 161 -12.32 3.51 -2.91
C GLN A 161 -11.43 3.62 -4.15
N THR A 162 -11.92 3.18 -5.32
CA THR A 162 -11.18 3.29 -6.58
C THR A 162 -10.96 4.74 -6.98
N ARG A 163 -12.03 5.56 -7.02
CA ARG A 163 -11.95 7.00 -7.32
C ARG A 163 -10.93 7.70 -6.43
N LYS A 164 -11.09 7.59 -5.12
CA LYS A 164 -10.25 8.29 -4.15
C LYS A 164 -8.80 7.83 -4.19
N TRP A 165 -8.55 6.55 -4.48
CA TRP A 165 -7.20 6.06 -4.62
C TRP A 165 -6.51 6.62 -5.86
N MET A 166 -7.20 6.67 -7.00
CA MET A 166 -6.66 7.29 -8.22
C MET A 166 -6.41 8.80 -8.03
N ILE A 167 -7.34 9.52 -7.38
CA ILE A 167 -7.13 10.95 -7.03
C ILE A 167 -5.95 11.09 -6.06
N GLY A 168 -5.79 10.19 -5.09
CA GLY A 168 -4.65 10.13 -4.17
C GLY A 168 -3.32 9.94 -4.89
N ALA A 169 -3.29 9.11 -5.95
CA ALA A 169 -2.12 8.91 -6.80
C ALA A 169 -1.75 10.19 -7.55
N VAL A 170 -2.74 10.90 -8.10
CA VAL A 170 -2.52 12.22 -8.73
C VAL A 170 -2.03 13.22 -7.69
N ALA A 171 -2.64 13.29 -6.51
CA ALA A 171 -2.23 14.20 -5.44
C ALA A 171 -0.76 13.97 -5.04
N ARG A 172 -0.31 12.71 -4.94
CA ARG A 172 1.08 12.35 -4.67
C ARG A 172 2.04 12.78 -5.78
N ALA A 173 1.62 12.75 -7.03
CA ALA A 173 2.42 13.20 -8.16
C ALA A 173 2.59 14.74 -8.18
N PHE A 174 1.52 15.50 -7.91
CA PHE A 174 1.54 16.98 -7.96
C PHE A 174 1.99 17.65 -6.66
N ALA A 175 1.71 17.03 -5.52
CA ALA A 175 2.11 17.49 -4.19
C ALA A 175 2.85 16.37 -3.42
N PRO A 176 4.10 16.03 -3.80
CA PRO A 176 4.90 15.03 -3.10
C PRO A 176 4.96 15.30 -1.60
N GLY A 177 4.73 14.26 -0.80
CA GLY A 177 4.66 14.34 0.66
C GLY A 177 3.29 14.74 1.23
N CYS A 178 2.25 14.89 0.41
CA CYS A 178 0.87 14.99 0.91
C CYS A 178 0.51 13.76 1.76
N LYS A 179 -0.41 13.90 2.73
CA LYS A 179 -0.83 12.74 3.53
C LYS A 179 -1.79 11.89 2.72
N PHE A 180 -1.36 10.69 2.35
CA PHE A 180 -2.20 9.64 1.77
C PHE A 180 -1.58 8.29 2.14
N ASP A 181 -2.21 7.58 3.08
CA ASP A 181 -1.76 6.28 3.62
C ASP A 181 -2.79 5.16 3.42
N HIS A 182 -3.70 5.33 2.47
CA HIS A 182 -4.63 4.29 2.03
C HIS A 182 -4.01 3.43 0.93
N ILE A 183 -4.30 2.13 0.98
CA ILE A 183 -3.75 1.08 0.13
C ILE A 183 -4.94 0.40 -0.53
N LEU A 184 -4.99 0.43 -1.86
CA LEU A 184 -6.00 -0.29 -2.61
C LEU A 184 -5.63 -1.77 -2.64
N THR A 185 -6.48 -2.65 -2.15
CA THR A 185 -6.16 -4.08 -1.98
C THR A 185 -7.12 -4.93 -2.77
N PHE A 186 -6.60 -5.62 -3.78
CA PHE A 186 -7.36 -6.55 -4.58
C PHE A 186 -7.23 -7.97 -4.02
N THR A 187 -8.35 -8.53 -3.58
CA THR A 187 -8.43 -9.89 -3.04
C THR A 187 -9.21 -10.77 -4.02
N GLY A 188 -8.79 -12.00 -4.27
CA GLY A 188 -9.53 -12.88 -5.17
C GLY A 188 -8.64 -13.91 -5.86
N PRO A 189 -9.19 -14.75 -6.76
CA PRO A 189 -8.46 -15.85 -7.37
C PRO A 189 -7.19 -15.40 -8.10
N GLN A 190 -6.20 -16.29 -8.17
CA GLN A 190 -4.99 -16.07 -8.97
C GLN A 190 -5.36 -16.02 -10.46
N GLY A 191 -4.61 -15.24 -11.25
CA GLY A 191 -4.78 -15.20 -12.71
C GLY A 191 -5.91 -14.28 -13.22
N VAL A 192 -6.65 -13.60 -12.33
CA VAL A 192 -7.71 -12.65 -12.72
C VAL A 192 -7.21 -11.26 -13.17
N GLY A 193 -5.90 -11.10 -13.35
CA GLY A 193 -5.29 -9.87 -13.89
C GLY A 193 -5.07 -8.72 -12.91
N LYS A 194 -5.09 -8.95 -11.58
CA LYS A 194 -4.89 -7.89 -10.55
C LYS A 194 -3.60 -7.09 -10.73
N SER A 195 -2.45 -7.78 -10.79
CA SER A 195 -1.13 -7.16 -10.99
C SER A 195 -1.00 -6.56 -12.38
N THR A 196 -1.56 -7.23 -13.40
CA THR A 196 -1.55 -6.73 -14.78
C THR A 196 -2.32 -5.42 -14.92
N PHE A 197 -3.47 -5.30 -14.25
CA PHE A 197 -4.25 -4.06 -14.20
C PHE A 197 -3.42 -2.90 -13.62
N LEU A 198 -2.79 -3.12 -12.46
CA LEU A 198 -1.95 -2.12 -11.80
C LEU A 198 -0.76 -1.72 -12.69
N SER A 199 -0.11 -2.69 -13.33
CA SER A 199 1.00 -2.46 -14.25
C SER A 199 0.59 -1.61 -15.46
N ILE A 200 -0.58 -1.87 -16.05
CA ILE A 200 -1.07 -1.11 -17.20
C ILE A 200 -1.39 0.34 -16.84
N ILE A 201 -2.08 0.59 -15.73
CA ILE A 201 -2.45 1.97 -15.35
C ILE A 201 -1.22 2.78 -14.91
N ALA A 202 -0.20 2.12 -14.35
CA ALA A 202 1.04 2.75 -13.91
C ALA A 202 2.03 2.99 -15.04
N GLY A 203 2.00 2.17 -16.09
CA GLY A 203 2.95 2.20 -17.19
C GLY A 203 4.38 1.93 -16.73
N GLU A 204 5.31 2.78 -17.16
CA GLU A 204 6.75 2.63 -16.85
C GLU A 204 7.09 2.95 -15.37
N TRP A 205 6.15 3.51 -14.60
CA TRP A 205 6.34 3.85 -13.18
C TRP A 205 5.71 2.81 -12.25
N PHE A 206 5.53 1.57 -12.71
CA PHE A 206 5.11 0.43 -11.92
C PHE A 206 6.29 -0.23 -11.20
N SER A 207 6.08 -0.70 -9.96
CA SER A 207 7.05 -1.53 -9.24
C SER A 207 6.35 -2.61 -8.45
N ASP A 208 6.75 -3.88 -8.64
CA ASP A 208 6.28 -5.08 -7.94
C ASP A 208 7.38 -5.72 -7.06
N SER A 209 8.56 -5.12 -7.02
CA SER A 209 9.70 -5.58 -6.20
C SER A 209 9.52 -5.26 -4.70
N PHE A 210 8.43 -4.55 -4.38
CA PHE A 210 7.85 -4.26 -3.08
C PHE A 210 7.87 -5.40 -2.06
N SER A 211 8.72 -5.40 -1.01
CA SER A 211 8.57 -6.35 0.10
C SER A 211 8.75 -5.74 1.49
N PHE A 212 7.85 -6.06 2.42
CA PHE A 212 7.99 -5.67 3.82
C PHE A 212 9.12 -6.42 4.54
N ALA A 213 9.59 -7.52 3.99
CA ALA A 213 10.72 -8.27 4.54
C ALA A 213 12.08 -7.63 4.24
N HIS A 214 12.16 -6.71 3.27
CA HIS A 214 13.38 -5.96 2.99
C HIS A 214 13.76 -5.03 4.15
N ASP A 215 15.03 -4.70 4.28
CA ASP A 215 15.49 -3.68 5.22
C ASP A 215 15.02 -2.28 4.78
N ASP A 216 15.04 -1.32 5.71
CA ASP A 216 14.51 0.03 5.46
C ASP A 216 15.19 0.74 4.30
N LYS A 217 16.48 0.48 4.03
CA LYS A 217 17.19 1.10 2.92
C LYS A 217 16.71 0.54 1.57
N THR A 218 16.65 -0.79 1.43
CA THR A 218 16.16 -1.42 0.21
C THR A 218 14.69 -1.10 -0.05
N LYS A 219 13.85 -1.03 0.99
CA LYS A 219 12.46 -0.55 0.85
C LYS A 219 12.37 0.83 0.22
N ILE A 220 13.23 1.76 0.63
CA ILE A 220 13.24 3.12 0.06
C ILE A 220 13.74 3.07 -1.39
N GLU A 221 14.75 2.24 -1.69
CA GLU A 221 15.24 2.05 -3.06
C GLU A 221 14.16 1.48 -3.99
N ASP A 222 13.38 0.49 -3.53
CA ASP A 222 12.31 -0.18 -4.31
C ASP A 222 11.16 0.76 -4.68
N ILE A 223 10.83 1.72 -3.79
CA ILE A 223 9.74 2.68 -4.02
C ILE A 223 10.21 3.96 -4.71
N THR A 224 11.52 4.20 -4.77
CA THR A 224 12.09 5.41 -5.37
C THR A 224 12.01 5.31 -6.89
N GLY A 225 11.27 6.24 -7.50
CA GLY A 225 11.04 6.25 -8.95
C GLY A 225 9.88 5.36 -9.41
N ALA A 226 9.13 4.77 -8.49
CA ALA A 226 7.84 4.13 -8.75
C ALA A 226 6.68 5.06 -8.36
N TRP A 227 5.59 5.04 -9.12
CA TRP A 227 4.35 5.79 -8.84
C TRP A 227 3.31 4.90 -8.19
N ILE A 228 3.11 3.72 -8.75
CA ILE A 228 2.26 2.68 -8.16
C ILE A 228 3.20 1.54 -7.74
N VAL A 229 3.23 1.31 -6.43
CA VAL A 229 3.99 0.22 -5.82
C VAL A 229 3.01 -0.89 -5.47
N GLU A 230 3.15 -2.04 -6.11
CA GLU A 230 2.45 -3.27 -5.77
C GLU A 230 3.13 -3.96 -4.58
N ILE A 231 2.31 -4.38 -3.62
CA ILE A 231 2.68 -5.27 -2.52
C ILE A 231 2.11 -6.65 -2.85
N SER A 232 2.91 -7.45 -3.54
CA SER A 232 2.51 -8.78 -4.04
C SER A 232 2.42 -9.81 -2.91
N GLU A 233 1.27 -10.47 -2.79
CA GLU A 233 0.92 -11.47 -1.77
C GLU A 233 1.11 -10.98 -0.32
N LEU A 234 1.15 -9.65 -0.11
CA LEU A 234 1.37 -9.05 1.21
C LEU A 234 2.59 -9.63 1.95
N ASN A 235 3.62 -9.97 1.18
CA ASN A 235 4.82 -10.63 1.69
C ASN A 235 5.47 -9.78 2.80
N GLY A 236 5.73 -10.43 3.94
CA GLY A 236 6.30 -9.80 5.12
C GLY A 236 5.29 -9.19 6.09
N MET A 237 3.99 -9.50 5.99
CA MET A 237 2.96 -9.08 6.96
C MET A 237 2.38 -10.22 7.83
N LYS A 238 3.03 -11.39 7.85
CA LYS A 238 2.49 -12.59 8.53
C LYS A 238 2.51 -12.54 10.06
N ARG A 239 3.32 -11.66 10.67
CA ARG A 239 3.43 -11.52 12.13
C ARG A 239 2.90 -10.15 12.57
N ALA A 240 2.33 -10.09 13.77
CA ALA A 240 1.76 -8.84 14.32
C ALA A 240 2.76 -7.68 14.36
N HIS A 241 3.99 -7.92 14.84
CA HIS A 241 5.07 -6.92 14.86
C HIS A 241 5.41 -6.39 13.45
N ASP A 242 5.43 -7.27 12.45
CA ASP A 242 5.73 -6.90 11.07
C ASP A 242 4.58 -6.07 10.46
N ALA A 243 3.33 -6.38 10.84
CA ALA A 243 2.16 -5.59 10.45
C ALA A 243 2.17 -4.17 11.07
N GLU A 244 2.62 -4.00 12.31
CA GLU A 244 2.80 -2.68 12.93
C GLU A 244 3.92 -1.88 12.24
N ALA A 245 5.06 -2.52 11.98
CA ALA A 245 6.17 -1.90 11.24
C ALA A 245 5.73 -1.49 9.83
N ALA A 246 4.96 -2.33 9.13
CA ALA A 246 4.36 -2.00 7.84
C ALA A 246 3.44 -0.78 7.93
N LYS A 247 2.54 -0.73 8.92
CA LYS A 247 1.63 0.42 9.16
C LYS A 247 2.42 1.72 9.41
N ALA A 248 3.50 1.64 10.20
CA ALA A 248 4.37 2.78 10.46
C ALA A 248 5.06 3.25 9.17
N PHE A 249 5.59 2.31 8.37
CA PHE A 249 6.21 2.61 7.08
C PHE A 249 5.22 3.27 6.12
N LEU A 250 4.03 2.70 5.91
CA LEU A 250 3.00 3.20 5.00
C LEU A 250 2.49 4.60 5.41
N SER A 251 2.52 4.91 6.70
CA SER A 251 2.07 6.21 7.23
C SER A 251 3.03 7.37 6.96
N ARG A 252 4.30 7.10 6.61
CA ARG A 252 5.31 8.14 6.38
C ARG A 252 4.93 9.02 5.19
N VAL A 253 5.26 10.31 5.30
CA VAL A 253 5.09 11.30 4.21
C VAL A 253 6.41 11.62 3.50
N ARG A 254 7.53 11.31 4.16
CA ARG A 254 8.89 11.49 3.65
C ARG A 254 9.73 10.30 4.12
N ASP A 255 10.69 9.93 3.30
CA ASP A 255 11.67 8.91 3.62
C ASP A 255 13.04 9.57 3.73
N ASP A 256 13.70 9.38 4.87
CA ASP A 256 15.04 9.88 5.10
C ASP A 256 16.03 8.79 4.70
N VAL A 257 16.80 9.05 3.64
CA VAL A 257 17.80 8.11 3.13
C VAL A 257 19.14 8.80 3.00
N ARG A 258 20.21 8.05 3.26
CA ARG A 258 21.57 8.48 2.96
C ARG A 258 22.07 7.68 1.76
N PRO A 259 22.08 8.26 0.54
CA PRO A 259 22.64 7.59 -0.61
C PRO A 259 24.10 7.17 -0.35
N ALA A 260 24.54 6.09 -0.99
CA ALA A 260 25.95 5.74 -1.00
C ALA A 260 26.75 6.96 -1.48
N TYR A 261 27.82 7.31 -0.78
CA TYR A 261 28.67 8.48 -1.05
C TYR A 261 28.07 9.86 -0.73
N ALA A 262 26.84 9.96 -0.21
CA ALA A 262 26.30 11.22 0.28
C ALA A 262 26.89 11.60 1.64
N ARG A 263 27.31 12.86 1.76
CA ARG A 263 27.83 13.42 3.04
C ARG A 263 26.72 13.65 4.07
N LYS A 264 25.48 13.87 3.62
CA LYS A 264 24.31 14.15 4.46
C LYS A 264 23.15 13.23 4.07
N SER A 265 22.25 12.97 5.01
CA SER A 265 20.96 12.36 4.73
C SER A 265 20.11 13.33 3.91
N GLU A 266 19.34 12.80 2.97
CA GLU A 266 18.35 13.53 2.19
C GLU A 266 16.95 13.06 2.60
N SER A 267 16.02 13.99 2.72
CA SER A 267 14.61 13.70 3.02
C SER A 267 13.82 13.76 1.73
N ILE A 268 13.36 12.60 1.25
CA ILE A 268 12.64 12.48 -0.01
C ILE A 268 11.14 12.47 0.27
N PRO A 269 10.36 13.46 -0.21
CA PRO A 269 8.92 13.44 -0.05
C PRO A 269 8.29 12.35 -0.93
N ARG A 270 7.36 11.58 -0.38
CA ARG A 270 6.73 10.47 -1.10
C ARG A 270 5.81 10.94 -2.21
N SER A 271 6.06 10.44 -3.41
CA SER A 271 5.25 10.64 -4.61
C SER A 271 4.54 9.38 -5.10
N ASN A 272 4.68 8.26 -4.37
CA ASN A 272 4.05 6.98 -4.69
C ASN A 272 2.74 6.75 -3.93
N VAL A 273 1.95 5.83 -4.46
CA VAL A 273 0.82 5.18 -3.80
C VAL A 273 1.03 3.67 -3.78
N PHE A 274 0.45 3.02 -2.78
CA PHE A 274 0.53 1.58 -2.63
C PHE A 274 -0.76 0.91 -3.10
N ALA A 275 -0.61 -0.19 -3.81
CA ALA A 275 -1.65 -1.16 -4.05
C ALA A 275 -1.16 -2.53 -3.56
N ALA A 276 -2.08 -3.40 -3.16
CA ALA A 276 -1.75 -4.75 -2.73
C ALA A 276 -2.60 -5.75 -3.49
N THR A 277 -2.02 -6.91 -3.77
CA THR A 277 -2.72 -8.03 -4.41
C THR A 277 -2.51 -9.26 -3.57
N THR A 278 -3.58 -10.02 -3.33
CA THR A 278 -3.48 -11.28 -2.60
C THR A 278 -4.60 -12.22 -3.01
N ASN A 279 -4.35 -13.51 -2.87
CA ASN A 279 -5.37 -14.54 -2.99
C ASN A 279 -5.93 -14.97 -1.62
N GLU A 280 -5.29 -14.55 -0.53
CA GLU A 280 -5.70 -14.89 0.83
C GLU A 280 -6.85 -14.00 1.30
N THR A 281 -7.76 -14.58 2.07
CA THR A 281 -8.87 -13.86 2.70
C THR A 281 -8.55 -13.46 4.14
N GLU A 282 -7.44 -13.92 4.74
CA GLU A 282 -7.09 -13.68 6.14
C GLU A 282 -5.68 -13.12 6.29
N PHE A 283 -5.45 -11.90 5.83
CA PHE A 283 -4.10 -11.29 5.81
C PHE A 283 -3.91 -10.15 6.83
N LEU A 284 -4.97 -9.61 7.41
CA LEU A 284 -4.85 -8.53 8.41
C LEU A 284 -4.65 -9.12 9.81
N GLN A 285 -3.48 -8.90 10.41
CA GLN A 285 -3.11 -9.52 11.69
C GLN A 285 -3.64 -8.82 12.95
N SER A 286 -4.19 -7.61 12.86
CA SER A 286 -4.58 -6.81 14.05
C SER A 286 -5.80 -5.98 13.71
N CYS A 287 -6.74 -5.78 14.66
CA CYS A 287 -7.92 -4.92 14.49
C CYS A 287 -7.60 -3.41 14.46
N ASN A 288 -6.46 -2.99 15.03
CA ASN A 288 -6.15 -1.56 15.16
C ASN A 288 -5.39 -1.02 13.94
N GLY A 289 -5.92 0.03 13.32
CA GLY A 289 -5.25 0.70 12.19
C GLY A 289 -5.43 0.03 10.83
N ASN A 290 -6.43 -0.85 10.69
CA ASN A 290 -6.81 -1.47 9.40
C ASN A 290 -7.48 -0.52 8.42
N ARG A 291 -7.92 0.67 8.87
CA ARG A 291 -8.52 1.73 8.03
C ARG A 291 -7.74 2.10 6.76
N ARG A 292 -6.44 1.78 6.75
CA ARG A 292 -5.52 2.00 5.61
C ARG A 292 -5.78 1.02 4.46
N TRP A 293 -6.39 -0.12 4.71
CA TRP A 293 -6.63 -1.17 3.72
C TRP A 293 -8.01 -0.99 3.08
N TRP A 294 -8.03 -0.52 1.83
CA TRP A 294 -9.25 -0.44 1.02
C TRP A 294 -9.41 -1.71 0.19
N ILE A 295 -10.14 -2.67 0.76
CA ILE A 295 -10.27 -4.01 0.22
C ILE A 295 -11.39 -4.06 -0.81
N ILE A 296 -11.04 -4.45 -2.05
CA ILE A 296 -11.96 -4.69 -3.15
C ILE A 296 -11.86 -6.17 -3.56
N PRO A 297 -12.88 -6.98 -3.27
CA PRO A 297 -12.95 -8.37 -3.72
C PRO A 297 -13.16 -8.43 -5.24
N ILE A 298 -12.34 -9.25 -5.89
CA ILE A 298 -12.23 -9.43 -7.33
C ILE A 298 -12.65 -10.85 -7.68
N LYS A 299 -13.67 -10.99 -8.54
CA LYS A 299 -14.12 -12.30 -9.04
C LYS A 299 -13.42 -12.71 -10.34
N GLY A 300 -12.90 -11.73 -11.07
CA GLY A 300 -12.44 -11.89 -12.45
C GLY A 300 -13.56 -11.58 -13.45
N ASN A 301 -13.20 -10.99 -14.58
CA ASN A 301 -14.13 -10.70 -15.68
C ASN A 301 -13.50 -11.13 -17.01
N GLY A 302 -13.66 -12.41 -17.35
CA GLY A 302 -13.07 -12.98 -18.57
C GLY A 302 -11.55 -13.16 -18.49
N GLU A 303 -10.92 -13.38 -19.65
CA GLU A 303 -9.46 -13.49 -19.74
C GLU A 303 -8.82 -12.11 -19.83
N VAL A 304 -7.60 -11.97 -19.29
CA VAL A 304 -6.85 -10.70 -19.31
C VAL A 304 -6.65 -10.18 -20.73
N MET A 305 -6.49 -11.08 -21.71
CA MET A 305 -6.29 -10.73 -23.11
C MET A 305 -7.51 -10.07 -23.75
N ASP A 306 -8.72 -10.30 -23.21
CA ASP A 306 -9.96 -9.75 -23.78
C ASP A 306 -10.07 -8.25 -23.56
N TRP A 307 -9.46 -7.73 -22.49
CA TRP A 307 -9.66 -6.35 -22.04
C TRP A 307 -8.39 -5.51 -21.93
N ILE A 308 -7.21 -6.12 -22.03
CA ILE A 308 -5.92 -5.44 -21.89
C ILE A 308 -5.76 -4.24 -22.83
N ASP A 309 -6.12 -4.39 -24.11
CA ASP A 309 -5.96 -3.33 -25.11
C ASP A 309 -6.98 -2.21 -24.92
N ALA A 310 -8.20 -2.55 -24.51
CA ALA A 310 -9.21 -1.59 -24.13
C ALA A 310 -8.75 -0.75 -22.93
N LEU A 311 -8.22 -1.39 -21.88
CA LEU A 311 -7.69 -0.68 -20.72
C LEU A 311 -6.54 0.26 -21.12
N LYS A 312 -5.55 -0.22 -21.88
CA LYS A 312 -4.42 0.59 -22.36
C LYS A 312 -4.88 1.85 -23.09
N SER A 313 -5.92 1.74 -23.91
CA SER A 313 -6.46 2.89 -24.66
C SER A 313 -7.17 3.91 -23.76
N GLU A 314 -7.71 3.49 -22.61
CA GLU A 314 -8.43 4.35 -21.69
C GLU A 314 -7.52 4.98 -20.61
N VAL A 315 -6.30 4.46 -20.37
CA VAL A 315 -5.43 4.88 -19.25
C VAL A 315 -5.26 6.40 -19.17
N SER A 316 -4.99 7.08 -20.28
CA SER A 316 -4.77 8.52 -20.25
C SER A 316 -6.01 9.29 -19.84
N GLN A 317 -7.20 8.85 -20.26
CA GLN A 317 -8.48 9.42 -19.85
C GLN A 317 -8.80 9.12 -18.38
N LEU A 318 -8.45 7.94 -17.85
CA LEU A 318 -8.60 7.62 -16.43
C LEU A 318 -7.83 8.60 -15.55
N TRP A 319 -6.58 8.90 -15.91
CA TRP A 319 -5.75 9.84 -15.16
C TRP A 319 -6.16 11.30 -15.36
N ALA A 320 -6.63 11.66 -16.56
CA ALA A 320 -7.19 12.98 -16.82
C ALA A 320 -8.46 13.23 -15.98
N GLU A 321 -9.34 12.24 -15.86
CA GLU A 321 -10.51 12.28 -14.98
C GLU A 321 -10.10 12.43 -13.50
N ALA A 322 -9.17 11.59 -13.02
CA ALA A 322 -8.67 11.68 -11.64
C ALA A 322 -8.04 13.06 -11.35
N ARG A 323 -7.32 13.64 -12.33
CA ARG A 323 -6.79 15.00 -12.25
C ARG A 323 -7.88 16.05 -12.16
N HIS A 324 -8.98 15.91 -12.90
CA HIS A 324 -10.10 16.83 -12.81
C HIS A 324 -10.65 16.88 -11.37
N TYR A 325 -10.95 15.73 -10.76
CA TYR A 325 -11.42 15.68 -9.37
C TYR A 325 -10.37 16.19 -8.35
N TYR A 326 -9.07 15.96 -8.60
CA TYR A 326 -8.00 16.56 -7.81
C TYR A 326 -8.03 18.09 -7.87
N THR A 327 -8.22 18.68 -9.06
CA THR A 327 -8.31 20.15 -9.20
C THR A 327 -9.55 20.75 -8.55
N LEU A 328 -10.62 19.96 -8.40
CA LEU A 328 -11.81 20.33 -7.63
C LEU A 328 -11.64 20.18 -6.11
N ASN A 329 -10.45 19.77 -5.64
CA ASN A 329 -10.15 19.48 -4.24
C ASN A 329 -11.08 18.42 -3.62
N GLU A 330 -11.41 17.37 -4.37
CA GLU A 330 -12.19 16.26 -3.81
C GLU A 330 -11.48 15.66 -2.58
N PRO A 331 -12.18 15.45 -1.45
CA PRO A 331 -11.59 14.82 -0.27
C PRO A 331 -11.06 13.41 -0.55
N LEU A 332 -9.83 13.14 -0.09
CA LEU A 332 -9.14 11.85 -0.25
C LEU A 332 -9.55 10.79 0.80
N TYR A 333 -10.52 11.09 1.66
CA TYR A 333 -11.05 10.19 2.68
C TYR A 333 -12.50 9.80 2.36
N LEU A 334 -12.94 8.66 2.89
CA LEU A 334 -14.30 8.16 2.73
C LEU A 334 -15.28 8.97 3.60
N SER A 335 -16.55 9.05 3.21
CA SER A 335 -17.60 9.55 4.10
C SER A 335 -17.80 8.59 5.27
N SER A 336 -18.38 9.06 6.38
CA SER A 336 -18.60 8.24 7.59
C SER A 336 -19.30 6.91 7.29
N GLU A 337 -20.37 6.94 6.47
CA GLU A 337 -21.12 5.74 6.09
C GLU A 337 -20.27 4.73 5.29
N LEU A 338 -19.41 5.23 4.40
CA LEU A 338 -18.53 4.39 3.60
C LEU A 338 -17.32 3.91 4.41
N GLU A 339 -16.86 4.68 5.39
CA GLU A 339 -15.82 4.28 6.33
C GLU A 339 -16.32 3.15 7.22
N ASP A 340 -17.58 3.20 7.69
CA ASP A 340 -18.21 2.09 8.40
C ASP A 340 -18.26 0.83 7.53
N ALA A 341 -18.73 0.94 6.28
CA ALA A 341 -18.74 -0.19 5.35
C ALA A 341 -17.32 -0.73 5.07
N ALA A 342 -16.32 0.14 4.99
CA ALA A 342 -14.92 -0.25 4.82
C ALA A 342 -14.37 -0.99 6.05
N ASN A 343 -14.69 -0.51 7.25
CA ASN A 343 -14.33 -1.16 8.51
C ASN A 343 -14.98 -2.54 8.62
N GLN A 344 -16.24 -2.68 8.16
CA GLN A 344 -16.91 -3.98 8.11
C GLN A 344 -16.18 -4.95 7.19
N ARG A 345 -15.81 -4.50 5.99
CA ARG A 345 -15.04 -5.31 5.06
C ARG A 345 -13.66 -5.66 5.60
N GLN A 346 -12.95 -4.75 6.27
CA GLN A 346 -11.65 -5.06 6.87
C GLN A 346 -11.76 -6.12 7.98
N ALA A 347 -12.84 -6.11 8.75
CA ALA A 347 -13.07 -7.10 9.79
C ALA A 347 -13.25 -8.52 9.22
N GLU A 348 -13.86 -8.66 8.03
CA GLU A 348 -14.00 -9.94 7.33
C GLU A 348 -12.65 -10.54 6.92
N TYR A 349 -11.62 -9.70 6.72
CA TYR A 349 -10.29 -10.12 6.25
C TYR A 349 -9.21 -10.12 7.35
N THR A 350 -9.62 -9.98 8.61
CA THR A 350 -8.71 -9.99 9.78
C THR A 350 -8.54 -11.41 10.32
N THR A 351 -7.29 -11.85 10.48
CA THR A 351 -6.91 -13.16 10.99
C THR A 351 -7.37 -13.33 12.45
N ALA A 352 -7.93 -14.49 12.76
CA ALA A 352 -8.44 -14.84 14.09
C ALA A 352 -7.33 -14.87 15.18
N ALA A 353 -6.10 -15.25 14.82
CA ALA A 353 -4.97 -15.40 15.75
C ALA A 353 -4.54 -14.10 16.46
N GLY A 354 -4.81 -12.93 15.88
CA GLY A 354 -4.50 -11.61 16.43
C GLY A 354 -5.72 -10.85 16.95
N ASP A 355 -6.83 -11.56 17.19
CA ASP A 355 -8.05 -10.98 17.73
C ASP A 355 -7.89 -10.66 19.23
N GLU A 356 -8.24 -9.45 19.63
CA GLU A 356 -8.21 -9.01 21.03
C GLU A 356 -9.09 -9.90 21.94
N LEU A 357 -10.14 -10.52 21.39
CA LEU A 357 -10.99 -11.44 22.16
C LEU A 357 -10.38 -12.82 22.36
N LEU A 358 -9.27 -13.16 21.71
CA LEU A 358 -8.68 -14.49 21.85
C LEU A 358 -8.29 -14.77 23.31
N GLU A 359 -7.64 -13.80 23.97
CA GLU A 359 -7.27 -13.89 25.39
C GLU A 359 -8.51 -13.98 26.30
N GLU A 360 -9.56 -13.23 26.00
CA GLU A 360 -10.81 -13.26 26.78
C GLU A 360 -11.57 -14.59 26.63
N ILE A 361 -11.63 -15.13 25.41
CA ILE A 361 -12.23 -16.44 25.14
C ILE A 361 -11.41 -17.52 25.86
N GLU A 362 -10.08 -17.47 25.78
CA GLU A 362 -9.22 -18.41 26.51
C GLU A 362 -9.45 -18.32 28.03
N ALA A 363 -9.52 -17.10 28.59
CA ALA A 363 -9.82 -16.89 30.00
C ALA A 363 -11.19 -17.43 30.41
N PHE A 364 -12.21 -17.26 29.55
CA PHE A 364 -13.54 -17.83 29.76
C PHE A 364 -13.54 -19.36 29.74
N LEU A 365 -12.85 -19.99 28.79
CA LEU A 365 -12.75 -21.45 28.68
C LEU A 365 -11.96 -22.06 29.84
N ASN A 366 -10.98 -21.33 30.37
CA ASN A 366 -10.15 -21.73 31.49
C ASN A 366 -10.79 -21.46 32.86
N ARG A 367 -11.84 -20.65 32.92
CA ARG A 367 -12.59 -20.38 34.16
C ARG A 367 -13.30 -21.65 34.66
N PRO A 368 -12.99 -22.14 35.86
CA PRO A 368 -13.76 -23.21 36.49
C PRO A 368 -15.18 -22.73 36.77
N VAL A 369 -16.16 -23.60 36.57
CA VAL A 369 -17.58 -23.36 36.84
C VAL A 369 -18.05 -24.20 38.04
N PRO A 370 -19.15 -23.81 38.72
CA PRO A 370 -19.70 -24.60 39.82
C PRO A 370 -20.23 -25.96 39.35
N THR A 371 -20.24 -26.97 40.21
CA THR A 371 -20.74 -28.31 39.87
C THR A 371 -22.19 -28.31 39.35
N ALA A 372 -23.03 -27.41 39.88
CA ALA A 372 -24.43 -27.27 39.47
C ALA A 372 -24.64 -26.47 38.17
N TYR A 373 -23.58 -25.89 37.59
CA TYR A 373 -23.66 -24.97 36.45
C TYR A 373 -24.38 -25.56 35.24
N ALA A 374 -24.17 -26.86 34.99
CA ALA A 374 -24.81 -27.59 33.91
C ALA A 374 -26.35 -27.50 33.96
N GLY A 375 -26.94 -27.55 35.15
CA GLY A 375 -28.39 -27.53 35.37
C GLY A 375 -29.01 -26.15 35.56
N TRP A 376 -28.21 -25.08 35.59
CA TRP A 376 -28.73 -23.72 35.76
C TRP A 376 -29.38 -23.19 34.47
N PRO A 377 -30.47 -22.41 34.59
CA PRO A 377 -31.07 -21.75 33.43
C PRO A 377 -30.11 -20.70 32.87
N LEU A 378 -30.24 -20.42 31.57
CA LEU A 378 -29.35 -19.52 30.83
C LEU A 378 -29.15 -18.17 31.52
N SER A 379 -30.22 -17.52 31.96
CA SER A 379 -30.15 -16.22 32.64
C SER A 379 -29.22 -16.22 33.87
N ARG A 380 -29.20 -17.32 34.62
CA ARG A 380 -28.35 -17.47 35.81
C ARG A 380 -26.90 -17.74 35.45
N ARG A 381 -26.66 -18.52 34.41
CA ARG A 381 -25.31 -18.71 33.87
C ARG A 381 -24.70 -17.39 33.41
N LEU A 382 -25.47 -16.53 32.74
CA LEU A 382 -25.03 -15.21 32.31
C LEU A 382 -24.67 -14.31 33.51
N GLN A 383 -25.56 -14.22 34.51
CA GLN A 383 -25.32 -13.44 35.73
C GLN A 383 -24.08 -13.94 36.49
N TRP A 384 -23.91 -15.27 36.58
CA TRP A 384 -22.74 -15.84 37.24
C TRP A 384 -21.44 -15.54 36.49
N GLN A 385 -21.43 -15.61 35.16
CA GLN A 385 -20.23 -15.29 34.37
C GLN A 385 -19.84 -13.81 34.50
N GLN A 386 -20.82 -12.90 34.58
CA GLN A 386 -20.58 -11.49 34.86
C GLN A 386 -20.00 -11.29 36.27
N TRP A 387 -20.63 -11.90 37.28
CA TRP A 387 -20.15 -11.85 38.67
C TRP A 387 -18.76 -12.46 38.86
N ALA A 388 -18.44 -13.53 38.13
CA ALA A 388 -17.13 -14.18 38.21
C ALA A 388 -15.99 -13.33 37.63
N VAL A 389 -16.29 -12.35 36.77
CA VAL A 389 -15.33 -11.35 36.27
C VAL A 389 -15.32 -10.13 37.17
N ASP A 390 -16.51 -9.66 37.56
CA ASP A 390 -16.69 -8.49 38.40
C ASP A 390 -17.58 -8.84 39.61
N SER A 391 -16.92 -9.07 40.75
CA SER A 391 -17.57 -9.41 42.02
C SER A 391 -18.58 -8.37 42.52
N SER A 392 -18.61 -7.16 41.93
CA SER A 392 -19.61 -6.12 42.24
C SER A 392 -20.94 -6.30 41.49
N SER A 393 -20.97 -7.14 40.45
CA SER A 393 -22.19 -7.45 39.70
C SER A 393 -23.22 -8.19 40.55
N TYR A 394 -24.51 -7.91 40.32
CA TYR A 394 -25.60 -8.53 41.07
C TYR A 394 -25.73 -10.03 40.76
N LEU A 395 -25.72 -10.84 41.82
CA LEU A 395 -26.05 -12.27 41.77
C LEU A 395 -26.71 -12.66 43.10
N ASP A 396 -27.77 -13.47 43.05
CA ASP A 396 -28.39 -13.96 44.28
C ASP A 396 -27.40 -14.84 45.06
N ASP A 397 -27.37 -14.71 46.39
CA ASP A 397 -26.34 -15.34 47.24
C ASP A 397 -26.25 -16.87 47.07
N GLN A 398 -27.37 -17.54 46.80
CA GLN A 398 -27.41 -18.99 46.54
C GLN A 398 -26.61 -19.44 45.30
N TYR A 399 -26.35 -18.53 44.37
CA TYR A 399 -25.60 -18.79 43.13
C TYR A 399 -24.16 -18.25 43.19
N LYS A 400 -23.74 -17.56 44.26
CA LYS A 400 -22.35 -17.12 44.49
C LYS A 400 -21.45 -18.28 44.88
N GLN A 401 -21.37 -19.27 43.99
CA GLN A 401 -20.57 -20.47 44.16
C GLN A 401 -19.23 -20.29 43.46
N ILE A 402 -18.15 -20.66 44.16
CA ILE A 402 -16.81 -20.70 43.59
C ILE A 402 -16.77 -21.85 42.58
N GLY A 403 -16.25 -21.58 41.39
CA GLY A 403 -16.10 -22.60 40.37
C GLY A 403 -15.00 -23.59 40.73
N THR A 404 -15.28 -24.88 40.54
CA THR A 404 -14.35 -25.98 40.84
C THR A 404 -14.16 -26.92 39.66
N GLU A 405 -15.11 -26.95 38.73
CA GLU A 405 -15.13 -27.89 37.61
C GLU A 405 -14.75 -27.21 36.30
N PRO A 406 -13.94 -27.85 35.44
CA PRO A 406 -13.65 -27.32 34.12
C PRO A 406 -14.87 -27.37 33.19
N LEU A 407 -14.98 -26.42 32.27
CA LEU A 407 -15.83 -26.57 31.09
C LEU A 407 -15.28 -27.71 30.21
N LEU A 408 -16.14 -28.67 29.85
CA LEU A 408 -15.76 -29.86 29.06
C LEU A 408 -16.21 -29.78 27.60
N ILE A 409 -17.36 -29.16 27.35
CA ILE A 409 -17.97 -29.04 26.01
C ILE A 409 -18.46 -27.61 25.83
N VAL A 410 -18.08 -26.97 24.73
CA VAL A 410 -18.51 -25.61 24.38
C VAL A 410 -18.94 -25.53 22.92
N SER A 411 -19.79 -24.56 22.61
CA SER A 411 -20.18 -24.25 21.25
C SER A 411 -19.97 -22.76 20.97
N PRO A 412 -19.81 -22.35 19.70
CA PRO A 412 -19.72 -20.94 19.34
C PRO A 412 -20.89 -20.10 19.87
N LYS A 413 -22.09 -20.69 19.91
CA LYS A 413 -23.30 -20.04 20.43
C LYS A 413 -23.24 -19.84 21.95
N MET A 414 -22.66 -20.78 22.69
CA MET A 414 -22.42 -20.65 24.13
C MET A 414 -21.38 -19.57 24.40
N ILE A 415 -20.22 -19.61 23.74
CA ILE A 415 -19.16 -18.60 23.88
C ILE A 415 -19.74 -17.20 23.58
N LYS A 416 -20.45 -17.05 22.46
CA LYS A 416 -21.06 -15.77 22.08
C LYS A 416 -22.06 -15.25 23.12
N ARG A 417 -22.79 -16.12 23.82
CA ARG A 417 -23.82 -15.71 24.78
C ARG A 417 -23.29 -15.49 26.19
N GLU A 418 -22.45 -16.40 26.68
CA GLU A 418 -22.00 -16.46 28.07
C GLU A 418 -20.71 -15.69 28.35
N LEU A 419 -19.88 -15.41 27.33
CA LEU A 419 -18.72 -14.54 27.51
C LEU A 419 -19.20 -13.14 27.93
N PRO A 420 -18.77 -12.60 29.09
CA PRO A 420 -19.23 -11.32 29.62
C PRO A 420 -18.53 -10.14 28.91
N ASN A 421 -18.64 -10.10 27.58
CA ASN A 421 -18.21 -9.02 26.72
C ASN A 421 -19.37 -8.64 25.79
N ASP A 422 -19.75 -7.36 25.74
CA ASP A 422 -20.86 -6.92 24.88
C ASP A 422 -20.46 -6.88 23.39
N THR A 423 -19.17 -6.72 23.10
CA THR A 423 -18.62 -6.66 21.74
C THR A 423 -18.85 -7.98 21.00
N ILE A 424 -18.63 -9.13 21.65
CA ILE A 424 -18.86 -10.45 21.03
C ILE A 424 -20.35 -10.68 20.71
N ARG A 425 -21.25 -10.12 21.52
CA ARG A 425 -22.70 -10.29 21.40
C ARG A 425 -23.30 -9.40 20.33
N THR A 426 -22.87 -8.15 20.27
CA THR A 426 -23.45 -7.10 19.41
C THR A 426 -22.80 -7.04 18.04
N SER A 427 -21.51 -7.35 17.92
CA SER A 427 -20.80 -7.30 16.65
C SER A 427 -21.19 -8.47 15.73
N TYR A 428 -21.43 -8.15 14.45
CA TYR A 428 -21.65 -9.14 13.39
C TYR A 428 -20.37 -9.93 13.07
N ARG A 429 -19.18 -9.38 13.41
CA ARG A 429 -17.86 -10.01 13.21
C ARG A 429 -17.80 -11.40 13.82
N TYR A 430 -18.27 -11.55 15.06
CA TYR A 430 -18.20 -12.80 15.81
C TYR A 430 -19.35 -13.74 15.43
N SER A 431 -19.37 -14.14 14.16
CA SER A 431 -20.23 -15.21 13.67
C SER A 431 -19.81 -16.55 14.28
N SER A 432 -20.68 -17.56 14.24
CA SER A 432 -20.32 -18.90 14.70
C SER A 432 -19.12 -19.48 13.95
N GLN A 433 -18.93 -19.11 12.68
CA GLN A 433 -17.79 -19.55 11.88
C GLN A 433 -16.49 -18.90 12.38
N TYR A 434 -16.51 -17.59 12.61
CA TYR A 434 -15.34 -16.86 13.11
C TYR A 434 -14.96 -17.26 14.53
N ILE A 435 -15.92 -17.52 15.42
CA ILE A 435 -15.60 -18.07 16.75
C ILE A 435 -14.96 -19.46 16.64
N ASN A 436 -15.32 -20.28 15.64
CA ASN A 436 -14.61 -21.55 15.43
C ASN A 436 -13.16 -21.34 14.99
N SER A 437 -12.87 -20.37 14.13
CA SER A 437 -11.48 -20.09 13.75
C SER A 437 -10.66 -19.54 14.92
N LEU A 438 -11.26 -18.76 15.83
CA LEU A 438 -10.62 -18.38 17.10
C LEU A 438 -10.28 -19.61 17.95
N MET A 439 -11.23 -20.54 18.09
CA MET A 439 -11.05 -21.77 18.88
C MET A 439 -9.94 -22.68 18.35
N GLU A 440 -9.66 -22.68 17.04
CA GLU A 440 -8.56 -23.47 16.43
C GLU A 440 -7.18 -23.05 16.95
N HIS A 441 -7.05 -21.84 17.49
CA HIS A 441 -5.80 -21.30 18.02
C HIS A 441 -5.66 -21.50 19.55
N ILE A 442 -6.68 -22.02 20.22
CA ILE A 442 -6.68 -22.23 21.68
C ILE A 442 -6.27 -23.66 22.00
N SER A 443 -5.18 -23.81 22.76
CA SER A 443 -4.66 -25.12 23.13
C SER A 443 -5.57 -25.91 24.07
N GLY A 444 -5.59 -27.24 23.93
CA GLY A 444 -6.35 -28.14 24.81
C GLY A 444 -7.83 -28.30 24.47
N TRP A 445 -8.28 -27.78 23.33
CA TRP A 445 -9.61 -27.98 22.78
C TRP A 445 -9.55 -28.57 21.38
N GLU A 446 -10.37 -29.58 21.10
CA GLU A 446 -10.51 -30.16 19.77
C GLU A 446 -11.95 -30.14 19.30
N ARG A 447 -12.12 -30.02 17.98
CA ARG A 447 -13.43 -30.02 17.36
C ARG A 447 -13.96 -31.44 17.29
N SER A 448 -15.18 -31.67 17.76
CA SER A 448 -15.75 -33.02 17.78
C SER A 448 -15.88 -33.62 16.37
N GLU A 449 -15.37 -34.84 16.22
CA GLU A 449 -15.57 -35.66 15.01
C GLU A 449 -17.03 -36.09 14.82
N LYS A 450 -17.77 -36.25 15.93
CA LYS A 450 -19.18 -36.62 15.90
C LYS A 450 -20.03 -35.41 15.53
N GLU A 451 -20.91 -35.58 14.54
CA GLU A 451 -21.71 -34.46 14.04
C GLU A 451 -22.64 -33.87 15.10
N LYS A 452 -23.15 -34.70 16.01
CA LYS A 452 -24.06 -34.28 17.09
C LYS A 452 -23.67 -34.91 18.41
N LEU A 453 -23.52 -34.09 19.45
CA LEU A 453 -23.23 -34.55 20.81
C LEU A 453 -24.33 -34.12 21.80
N PRO A 454 -24.70 -34.97 22.78
CA PRO A 454 -25.53 -34.59 23.91
C PRO A 454 -24.73 -33.88 25.00
N GLY A 455 -25.40 -33.36 26.03
CA GLY A 455 -24.75 -32.85 27.24
C GLY A 455 -24.52 -31.33 27.31
N MET A 456 -25.03 -30.56 26.33
CA MET A 456 -25.09 -29.10 26.41
C MET A 456 -26.47 -28.60 26.85
N HIS A 457 -26.53 -27.37 27.38
CA HIS A 457 -27.79 -26.74 27.78
C HIS A 457 -28.75 -26.62 26.57
N PRO A 458 -30.07 -26.85 26.74
CA PRO A 458 -31.04 -26.87 25.65
C PRO A 458 -31.00 -25.64 24.73
N ASP A 459 -30.74 -24.45 25.28
CA ASP A 459 -30.60 -23.20 24.52
C ASP A 459 -29.47 -23.21 23.45
N TYR A 460 -28.50 -24.11 23.58
CA TYR A 460 -27.39 -24.27 22.64
C TYR A 460 -27.58 -25.43 21.66
N CYS A 461 -28.60 -26.26 21.88
CA CYS A 461 -28.89 -27.43 21.08
C CYS A 461 -29.90 -27.12 19.95
N GLY A 462 -29.95 -28.01 18.96
CA GLY A 462 -31.04 -28.06 17.98
C GLY A 462 -32.32 -28.65 18.59
N ALA A 463 -33.37 -28.76 17.77
CA ALA A 463 -34.66 -29.33 18.18
C ALA A 463 -34.58 -30.79 18.66
N ASP A 464 -33.49 -31.49 18.32
CA ASP A 464 -33.18 -32.86 18.74
C ASP A 464 -32.40 -32.93 20.07
N GLY A 465 -32.23 -31.81 20.77
CA GLY A 465 -31.53 -31.75 22.05
C GLY A 465 -30.02 -31.95 21.96
N ARG A 466 -29.46 -31.99 20.75
CA ARG A 466 -28.02 -32.18 20.51
C ARG A 466 -27.38 -30.94 19.91
N VAL A 467 -26.10 -30.72 20.22
CA VAL A 467 -25.31 -29.65 19.64
C VAL A 467 -24.54 -30.15 18.42
N LYS A 468 -24.54 -29.37 17.34
CA LYS A 468 -23.83 -29.72 16.10
C LYS A 468 -22.34 -29.37 16.21
N ARG A 469 -21.46 -30.38 16.11
CA ARG A 469 -19.98 -30.27 16.11
C ARG A 469 -19.42 -29.29 17.16
N PRO A 470 -19.63 -29.53 18.47
CA PRO A 470 -19.07 -28.68 19.52
C PRO A 470 -17.55 -28.90 19.66
N TRP A 471 -16.92 -28.05 20.47
CA TRP A 471 -15.54 -28.20 20.92
C TRP A 471 -15.49 -28.95 22.24
N VAL A 472 -14.54 -29.88 22.36
CA VAL A 472 -14.37 -30.76 23.53
C VAL A 472 -12.96 -30.57 24.08
N ARG A 473 -12.83 -30.53 25.41
CA ARG A 473 -11.54 -30.34 26.08
C ARG A 473 -10.73 -31.64 26.14
N CYS A 474 -9.46 -31.60 25.76
CA CYS A 474 -8.62 -32.80 25.60
C CYS A 474 -7.63 -33.05 26.75
N ASN A 475 -7.33 -32.04 27.58
CA ASN A 475 -6.24 -32.09 28.58
C ASN A 475 -6.67 -32.55 29.99
N ILE A 476 -7.82 -33.22 30.15
CA ILE A 476 -8.26 -33.73 31.45
C ILE A 476 -8.29 -35.26 31.35
N PRO A 477 -7.72 -36.02 32.32
CA PRO A 477 -7.96 -37.45 32.39
C PRO A 477 -9.46 -37.68 32.61
N VAL A 478 -10.16 -37.99 31.51
CA VAL A 478 -11.60 -38.19 31.54
C VAL A 478 -11.88 -39.43 32.38
N ASN A 479 -12.58 -39.26 33.49
CA ASN A 479 -13.13 -40.39 34.23
C ASN A 479 -14.14 -41.10 33.28
N PRO A 480 -13.93 -42.37 32.89
CA PRO A 480 -14.76 -43.03 31.86
C PRO A 480 -16.24 -43.16 32.23
N SER A 481 -16.61 -42.84 33.48
CA SER A 481 -17.98 -42.73 33.95
C SER A 481 -18.77 -41.53 33.39
N ILE A 482 -18.13 -40.48 32.90
CA ILE A 482 -18.82 -39.31 32.30
C ILE A 482 -19.12 -39.52 30.81
N LEU A 483 -18.43 -40.45 30.14
CA LEU A 483 -18.66 -40.82 28.73
C LEU A 483 -19.51 -42.07 28.53
N ASN A 484 -19.87 -42.78 29.61
CA ASN A 484 -20.84 -43.87 29.54
C ASN A 484 -22.27 -43.31 29.53
N PHE A 485 -22.67 -42.76 28.37
CA PHE A 485 -24.08 -42.79 28.00
C PHE A 485 -24.41 -44.26 27.70
N SER A 486 -24.81 -44.99 28.74
CA SER A 486 -25.47 -46.28 28.55
C SER A 486 -26.64 -46.05 27.59
N GLN A 487 -26.69 -46.88 26.55
CA GLN A 487 -27.86 -47.09 25.71
C GLN A 487 -29.03 -47.55 26.59
N ASN A 488 -29.74 -46.61 27.19
CA ASN A 488 -31.09 -46.87 27.69
C ASN A 488 -32.04 -46.19 26.71
N GLU A 489 -32.39 -46.95 25.67
CA GLU A 489 -33.76 -46.94 25.19
C GLU A 489 -34.65 -47.33 26.39
N ASP A 490 -35.76 -46.62 26.59
CA ASP A 490 -36.77 -46.77 27.65
C ASP A 490 -36.55 -46.03 28.98
N ALA A 491 -37.15 -44.84 29.09
CA ALA A 491 -38.16 -44.52 30.12
C ALA A 491 -38.84 -43.16 29.82
N PRO A 492 -40.11 -42.96 30.22
CA PRO A 492 -41.05 -42.09 29.53
C PRO A 492 -41.09 -40.69 30.15
N PHE A 493 -40.96 -39.65 29.34
CA PHE A 493 -41.72 -38.38 29.35
C PHE A 493 -41.30 -37.53 28.16
#